data_AF-A5FDM6-F1
#
_entry.id   AF-A5FDM6-F1
#
_cell.length_a   1.000
_cell.length_b   1.000
_cell.length_c   1.000
_cell.angle_alpha   90.00
_cell.angle_beta   90.00
_cell.angle_gamma   90.00
#
_symmetry.space_group_name_H-M   'P 1'
#
loop_
_entity.id
_entity.type
_entity.pdbx_description
1 polymer ?
#
loop_
_entity_poly.entity_id
_entity_poly.type
_entity_poly.pdbx_seq_one_letter_code
_entity_poly.pdbx_strand_id
1 'polypeptide(L)'
;METDKIKKLEDIRVLSGKLLNALKPADDKRGMYNAEIRVYDYCELGSVVRNLMKLCIIALDQDSAEVPPTIENQYIDVGLILGIALQLFPVDEFEFLNEITDLFSEETE
;
A
#
# COMPACT_ATOMS: atom_id res chain seq x y z
N MET A 1 -17.52 36.62 17.57
CA MET A 1 -16.45 35.68 17.99
C MET A 1 -16.90 34.23 17.99
N GLU A 2 -18.06 33.87 18.57
CA GLU A 2 -18.58 32.48 18.48
C GLU A 2 -19.06 32.10 17.07
N THR A 3 -19.75 33.00 16.38
CA THR A 3 -20.23 32.79 15.00
C THR A 3 -19.09 32.53 14.00
N ASP A 4 -17.95 33.19 14.17
CA ASP A 4 -16.75 32.96 13.34
C ASP A 4 -16.10 31.60 13.59
N LYS A 5 -16.18 31.08 14.83
CA LYS A 5 -15.68 29.75 15.17
C LYS A 5 -16.55 28.65 14.56
N ILE A 6 -17.87 28.82 14.59
CA ILE A 6 -18.82 27.88 13.97
C ILE A 6 -18.63 27.85 12.46
N LYS A 7 -18.47 29.02 11.81
CA LYS A 7 -18.19 29.11 10.38
C LYS A 7 -16.90 28.40 9.99
N LYS A 8 -15.82 28.61 10.74
CA LYS A 8 -14.54 27.91 10.52
C LYS A 8 -14.65 26.38 10.67
N LEU A 9 -15.45 25.90 11.62
CA LEU A 9 -15.67 24.45 11.79
C LEU A 9 -16.41 23.85 10.60
N GLU A 10 -17.41 24.55 10.06
CA GLU A 10 -18.11 24.11 8.86
C GLU A 10 -17.18 24.10 7.64
N ASP A 11 -16.36 25.14 7.49
CA ASP A 11 -15.35 25.20 6.42
C ASP A 11 -14.36 24.03 6.52
N ILE A 12 -13.90 23.69 7.74
CA ILE A 12 -13.02 22.53 7.98
C ILE A 12 -13.72 21.22 7.61
N ARG A 13 -15.00 21.05 7.99
CA ARG A 13 -15.77 19.84 7.66
C ARG A 13 -15.94 19.66 6.16
N VAL A 14 -16.21 20.74 5.44
CA VAL A 14 -16.33 20.73 3.98
C VAL A 14 -14.97 20.43 3.34
N LEU A 15 -13.89 21.02 3.85
CA LEU A 15 -12.53 20.76 3.36
C LEU A 15 -12.10 19.31 3.62
N SER A 16 -12.40 18.76 4.80
CA SER A 16 -12.05 17.39 5.13
C SER A 16 -12.75 16.38 4.22
N GLY A 17 -14.06 16.57 3.95
CA GLY A 17 -14.79 15.68 3.04
C GLY A 17 -14.30 15.75 1.59
N LYS A 18 -13.69 16.86 1.17
CA LYS A 18 -13.12 17.02 -0.17
C LYS A 18 -11.72 16.45 -0.30
N LEU A 19 -10.90 16.58 0.74
CA LEU A 19 -9.46 16.31 0.67
C LEU A 19 -9.04 14.99 1.31
N LEU A 20 -9.76 14.47 2.31
CA LEU A 20 -9.38 13.28 3.08
C LEU A 20 -10.09 12.02 2.58
N ASN A 21 -9.90 11.69 1.30
CA ASN A 21 -10.59 10.56 0.66
C ASN A 21 -9.68 9.36 0.34
N ALA A 22 -8.36 9.52 0.48
CA ALA A 22 -7.39 8.47 0.13
C ALA A 22 -7.27 7.38 1.20
N LEU A 23 -7.38 7.76 2.48
CA LEU A 23 -7.24 6.86 3.62
C LEU A 23 -8.61 6.55 4.21
N LYS A 24 -8.96 5.27 4.25
CA LYS A 24 -10.18 4.79 4.92
C LYS A 24 -9.78 4.13 6.25
N PRO A 25 -10.50 4.33 7.35
CA PRO A 25 -10.21 3.62 8.59
C PRO A 25 -10.20 2.10 8.34
N ALA A 26 -9.18 1.40 8.83
CA ALA A 26 -9.20 -0.06 8.81
C ALA A 26 -10.20 -0.57 9.86
N ASP A 27 -10.91 -1.65 9.56
CA ASP A 27 -11.86 -2.27 10.48
C ASP A 27 -11.17 -2.99 11.65
N ASP A 28 -9.84 -3.13 11.59
CA ASP A 28 -9.06 -3.71 12.67
C ASP A 28 -8.93 -2.73 13.86
N LYS A 29 -8.79 -3.27 15.07
CA LYS A 29 -8.66 -2.47 16.30
C LYS A 29 -7.28 -1.82 16.46
N ARG A 30 -6.46 -1.79 15.41
CA ARG A 30 -5.05 -1.32 15.49
C ARG A 30 -4.91 0.16 15.18
N GLY A 31 -6.01 0.84 14.83
CA GLY A 31 -5.99 2.27 14.50
C GLY A 31 -5.26 2.56 13.18
N MET A 32 -5.20 1.57 12.29
CA MET A 32 -4.58 1.70 10.98
C MET A 32 -5.60 2.23 9.95
N TYR A 33 -5.08 2.66 8.81
CA TYR A 33 -5.89 3.13 7.68
C TYR A 33 -5.54 2.30 6.45
N ASN A 34 -6.55 1.99 5.64
CA ASN A 34 -6.44 1.38 4.33
C ASN A 34 -6.27 2.46 3.26
N ALA A 35 -5.34 2.22 2.35
CA ALA A 35 -5.21 2.93 1.08
C ALA A 35 -5.50 1.95 -0.06
N GLU A 36 -6.43 2.29 -0.94
CA GLU A 36 -6.80 1.40 -2.06
C GLU A 36 -5.88 1.60 -3.25
N ILE A 37 -5.30 0.50 -3.74
CA ILE A 37 -4.54 0.45 -4.99
C ILE A 37 -5.38 -0.34 -5.99
N ARG A 38 -5.65 0.25 -7.16
CA ARG A 38 -6.41 -0.41 -8.22
C ARG A 38 -5.45 -1.11 -9.16
N VAL A 39 -5.73 -2.39 -9.40
CA VAL A 39 -5.03 -3.25 -10.35
C VAL A 39 -6.07 -4.01 -11.19
N TYR A 40 -5.71 -4.41 -12.40
CA TYR A 40 -6.54 -5.17 -13.34
C TYR A 40 -6.70 -6.63 -12.91
N ASP A 41 -5.62 -7.26 -12.45
CA ASP A 41 -5.60 -8.67 -12.05
C ASP A 41 -4.39 -8.98 -11.13
N TYR A 42 -4.28 -10.24 -10.70
CA TYR A 42 -3.17 -10.73 -9.88
C TYR A 42 -1.81 -10.69 -10.59
N CYS A 43 -1.78 -10.76 -11.92
CA CYS A 43 -0.55 -10.67 -12.70
C CYS A 43 0.01 -9.23 -12.65
N GLU A 44 -0.86 -8.23 -12.71
CA GLU A 44 -0.48 -6.84 -12.50
C GLU A 44 -0.04 -6.60 -11.06
N LEU A 45 -0.79 -7.09 -10.06
CA LEU A 45 -0.41 -6.98 -8.65
C LEU A 45 0.98 -7.59 -8.39
N GLY A 46 1.19 -8.82 -8.85
CA GLY A 46 2.49 -9.50 -8.74
C GLY A 46 3.59 -8.76 -9.49
N SER A 47 3.27 -8.10 -10.61
CA SER A 47 4.21 -7.24 -11.33
C SER A 47 4.56 -5.97 -10.54
N VAL A 48 3.60 -5.36 -9.85
CA VAL A 48 3.84 -4.22 -8.95
C VAL A 48 4.79 -4.64 -7.83
N VAL A 49 4.47 -5.71 -7.09
CA VAL A 49 5.29 -6.23 -6.00
C VAL A 49 6.70 -6.56 -6.48
N ARG A 50 6.84 -7.26 -7.61
CA ARG A 50 8.13 -7.61 -8.20
C ARG A 50 8.97 -6.37 -8.53
N ASN A 51 8.36 -5.32 -9.09
CA ASN A 51 9.08 -4.10 -9.41
C ASN A 51 9.46 -3.30 -8.16
N LEU A 52 8.60 -3.26 -7.13
CA LEU A 52 8.95 -2.68 -5.82
C LEU A 52 10.18 -3.36 -5.22
N MET A 53 10.24 -4.70 -5.26
CA MET A 53 11.41 -5.45 -4.78
C MET A 53 12.68 -5.10 -5.56
N LYS A 54 12.61 -5.02 -6.90
CA LYS A 54 13.75 -4.61 -7.72
C LYS A 54 14.24 -3.21 -7.38
N LEU A 55 13.31 -2.26 -7.20
CA LEU A 55 13.65 -0.89 -6.81
C LEU A 55 14.29 -0.85 -5.42
N CYS A 56 13.80 -1.64 -4.46
CA CYS A 56 14.41 -1.74 -3.13
C CYS A 56 15.84 -2.31 -3.20
N ILE A 57 16.09 -3.30 -4.05
CA ILE A 57 17.44 -3.86 -4.25
C ILE A 57 18.40 -2.79 -4.79
N ILE A 58 17.97 -2.02 -5.79
CA ILE A 58 18.76 -0.92 -6.36
C ILE A 58 18.97 0.18 -5.30
N ALA A 59 17.92 0.56 -4.56
CA ALA A 59 17.98 1.59 -3.53
C ALA A 59 18.89 1.24 -2.34
N LEU A 60 19.07 -0.05 -2.03
CA LEU A 60 20.02 -0.51 -1.02
C LEU A 60 21.47 -0.41 -1.49
N ASP A 61 21.70 -0.46 -2.79
CA ASP A 61 22.98 -0.25 -3.41
C ASP A 61 23.20 1.26 -3.63
N GLN A 62 23.81 1.91 -2.64
CA GLN A 62 23.89 3.37 -2.53
C GLN A 62 24.57 4.07 -3.73
N ASP A 63 25.34 3.33 -4.54
CA ASP A 63 25.99 3.85 -5.74
C ASP A 63 25.10 3.72 -7.01
N SER A 64 23.99 2.98 -6.97
CA SER A 64 23.15 2.72 -8.16
C SER A 64 21.78 3.41 -8.15
N ALA A 65 21.32 3.90 -7.00
CA ALA A 65 20.07 4.65 -6.89
C ALA A 65 20.29 6.17 -6.95
N GLU A 66 20.26 6.73 -8.16
CA GLU A 66 20.29 8.19 -8.35
C GLU A 66 18.87 8.77 -8.27
N VAL A 67 18.59 9.55 -7.23
CA VAL A 67 17.39 10.40 -7.17
C VAL A 67 17.71 11.73 -7.88
N PRO A 68 16.89 12.16 -8.87
CA PRO A 68 17.11 13.44 -9.54
C PRO A 68 17.30 14.59 -8.55
N PRO A 69 18.27 15.50 -8.79
CA PRO A 69 18.57 16.59 -7.87
C PRO A 69 17.42 17.62 -7.74
N THR A 70 16.39 17.52 -8.59
CA THR A 70 15.16 18.30 -8.53
C THR A 70 14.17 17.80 -7.47
N ILE A 71 14.39 16.61 -6.88
CA ILE A 71 13.56 16.06 -5.81
C ILE A 71 14.20 16.41 -4.47
N GLU A 72 13.43 17.09 -3.61
CA GLU A 72 13.83 17.36 -2.24
C GLU A 72 13.94 16.06 -1.45
N ASN A 73 14.99 15.95 -0.63
CA ASN A 73 15.35 14.74 0.11
C ASN A 73 15.61 13.52 -0.79
N GLN A 74 16.89 13.32 -1.13
CA GLN A 74 17.34 12.20 -1.97
C GLN A 74 17.34 10.84 -1.24
N TYR A 75 17.06 10.81 0.06
CA TYR A 75 17.02 9.58 0.83
C TYR A 75 15.73 8.80 0.56
N ILE A 76 15.87 7.54 0.14
CA ILE A 76 14.76 6.60 0.02
C ILE A 76 14.72 5.73 1.28
N ASP A 77 13.62 5.80 2.03
CA ASP A 77 13.36 4.87 3.14
C ASP A 77 12.93 3.52 2.57
N VAL A 78 13.91 2.66 2.30
CA VAL A 78 13.68 1.32 1.75
C VAL A 78 12.85 0.45 2.72
N GLY A 79 12.99 0.66 4.04
CA GLY A 79 12.24 -0.09 5.04
C GLY A 79 10.74 0.15 4.93
N LEU A 80 10.35 1.42 4.76
CA LEU A 80 8.96 1.81 4.53
C LEU A 80 8.40 1.16 3.25
N ILE A 81 9.16 1.20 2.14
CA ILE A 81 8.70 0.63 0.85
C ILE A 81 8.58 -0.89 0.92
N LEU A 82 9.52 -1.58 1.56
CA LEU A 82 9.43 -3.02 1.80
C LEU A 82 8.22 -3.38 2.67
N GLY A 83 7.87 -2.55 3.66
CA GLY A 83 6.66 -2.71 4.46
C GLY A 83 5.37 -2.64 3.65
N ILE A 84 5.33 -1.79 2.61
CA ILE A 84 4.19 -1.74 1.66
C ILE A 84 4.19 -2.95 0.73
N ALA A 85 5.35 -3.33 0.19
CA ALA A 85 5.47 -4.51 -0.67
C ALA A 85 4.99 -5.78 0.05
N LEU A 86 5.29 -5.91 1.35
CA LEU A 86 4.83 -7.02 2.18
C LEU A 86 3.30 -7.04 2.37
N GLN A 87 2.66 -5.87 2.53
CA GLN A 87 1.20 -5.79 2.65
C GLN A 87 0.48 -6.16 1.35
N LEU A 88 1.14 -6.02 0.20
CA LEU A 88 0.59 -6.37 -1.11
C LEU A 88 0.74 -7.85 -1.46
N PHE A 89 1.46 -8.64 -0.66
CA PHE A 89 1.63 -10.06 -0.91
C PHE A 89 0.32 -10.83 -0.59
N PRO A 90 -0.28 -11.53 -1.57
CA PRO A 90 -1.55 -12.23 -1.39
C PRO A 90 -1.32 -13.61 -0.74
N VAL A 91 -0.92 -13.62 0.53
CA VAL A 91 -0.53 -14.83 1.27
C VAL A 91 -1.71 -15.80 1.42
N ASP A 92 -2.88 -15.29 1.78
CA ASP A 92 -4.08 -16.09 2.00
C ASP A 92 -4.55 -16.75 0.68
N GLU A 93 -4.44 -16.05 -0.46
CA GLU A 93 -4.73 -16.61 -1.76
C GLU A 93 -3.74 -17.71 -2.17
N PHE A 94 -2.46 -17.60 -1.78
CA PHE A 94 -1.50 -18.67 -2.00
C PHE A 94 -1.82 -19.90 -1.16
N GLU A 95 -2.23 -19.71 0.10
CA GLU A 95 -2.70 -20.81 0.96
C GLU A 95 -3.92 -21.51 0.33
N PHE A 96 -4.90 -20.74 -0.14
CA PHE A 96 -6.06 -21.27 -0.86
C PHE A 96 -5.68 -22.12 -2.10
N LEU A 97 -4.69 -21.69 -2.88
CA LEU A 97 -4.22 -22.47 -4.04
C LEU A 97 -3.55 -23.79 -3.63
N ASN A 98 -2.83 -23.82 -2.50
CA ASN A 98 -2.25 -25.05 -1.96
C ASN A 98 -3.33 -26.02 -1.52
N GLU A 99 -4.32 -25.55 -0.74
CA GLU A 99 -5.45 -26.35 -0.28
C GLU A 99 -6.22 -26.99 -1.45
N ILE A 100 -6.45 -26.23 -2.52
CA ILE A 100 -7.04 -26.76 -3.77
C ILE A 100 -6.19 -27.91 -4.33
N THR A 101 -4.88 -27.73 -4.40
CA THR A 101 -3.96 -28.71 -5.00
C THR A 101 -3.98 -30.02 -4.21
N ASP A 102 -4.05 -29.94 -2.89
CA ASP A 102 -4.12 -31.10 -2.01
C ASP A 102 -5.43 -31.86 -2.20
N LEU A 103 -6.57 -31.15 -2.23
CA LEU A 103 -7.89 -31.75 -2.48
C LEU A 103 -7.96 -32.54 -3.80
N PHE A 104 -7.36 -32.02 -4.88
CA PHE A 104 -7.34 -32.73 -6.17
C PHE A 104 -6.28 -33.83 -6.25
N SER A 105 -5.29 -33.82 -5.36
CA SER A 105 -4.26 -34.87 -5.30
C SER A 105 -4.77 -36.12 -4.57
N GLU A 106 -5.66 -35.95 -3.58
CA GLU A 106 -6.28 -37.05 -2.83
C GLU A 106 -7.36 -37.82 -3.62
N GLU A 107 -7.94 -37.24 -4.68
CA GLU A 107 -8.93 -37.92 -5.54
C GLU A 107 -8.30 -38.88 -6.59
N THR A 108 -6.97 -38.98 -6.65
CA THR A 108 -6.26 -39.78 -7.67
C THR A 108 -5.68 -41.12 -7.14
N GLU A 109 -6.05 -41.58 -5.94
CA GLU A 109 -5.75 -42.93 -5.42
C GLU A 109 -6.92 -43.92 -5.48
#